data_AF-A0A661EZK2-F1
#
_entry.id   AF-A0A661EZK2-F1
#
_cell.length_a   1.000
_cell.length_b   1.000
_cell.length_c   1.000
_cell.angle_alpha   90.00
_cell.angle_beta   90.00
_cell.angle_gamma   90.00
#
_symmetry.space_group_name_H-M   'P 1'
#
loop_
_entity.id
_entity.type
_entity.pdbx_description
1 polymer ?
#
loop_
_entity_poly.entity_id
_entity_poly.type
_entity_poly.pdbx_seq_one_letter_code
_entity_poly.pdbx_strand_id
1 'polypeptide(L)' 'MKRIGKIFQFLLSLLACMTTVARSAEVTVVVASNFREPMTLVAADFTEKTGHQAKLIFGSSGKFFAQISHGA' A
#
# COMPACT_ATOMS: atom_id res chain seq x y z
N MET A 1 -47.30 3.04 -5.18
CA MET A 1 -46.38 1.89 -5.41
C MET A 1 -45.14 2.28 -6.25
N LYS A 2 -45.26 2.88 -7.44
CA LYS A 2 -44.10 3.22 -8.31
C LYS A 2 -43.07 4.22 -7.71
N ARG A 3 -43.51 5.15 -6.84
CA ARG A 3 -42.62 6.12 -6.17
C ARG A 3 -41.68 5.49 -5.14
N ILE A 4 -42.15 4.46 -4.43
CA ILE A 4 -41.36 3.72 -3.44
C ILE A 4 -40.23 2.92 -4.10
N GLY A 5 -40.49 2.32 -5.27
CA GLY A 5 -39.46 1.62 -6.04
C GLY A 5 -38.32 2.54 -6.49
N LYS A 6 -38.63 3.77 -6.94
CA LYS A 6 -37.61 4.75 -7.34
C LYS A 6 -36.75 5.22 -6.16
N ILE A 7 -37.35 5.41 -4.99
CA ILE A 7 -36.61 5.79 -3.76
C ILE A 7 -35.69 4.66 -3.32
N PHE A 8 -36.19 3.41 -3.33
CA PHE A 8 -35.39 2.23 -3.00
C PHE A 8 -34.20 2.07 -3.96
N GLN A 9 -34.43 2.26 -5.25
CA GLN A 9 -33.42 2.18 -6.30
C GLN A 9 -32.38 3.32 -6.19
N PHE A 10 -32.81 4.51 -5.79
CA PHE A 10 -31.91 5.62 -5.48
C PHE A 10 -31.06 5.35 -4.25
N LEU A 11 -31.65 4.80 -3.18
CA LEU A 11 -30.91 4.40 -1.97
C LEU A 11 -29.86 3.33 -2.25
N LEU A 12 -30.21 2.32 -3.06
CA LEU A 12 -29.31 1.24 -3.44
C LEU A 12 -28.12 1.75 -4.28
N SER A 13 -28.37 2.70 -5.20
CA SER A 13 -27.31 3.36 -5.97
C SER A 13 -26.40 4.21 -5.09
N LEU A 14 -26.95 4.88 -4.07
CA LEU A 14 -26.17 5.69 -3.13
C LEU A 14 -25.27 4.81 -2.27
N LEU A 15 -25.77 3.65 -1.83
CA LEU A 15 -25.03 2.68 -1.02
C LEU A 15 -23.87 2.04 -1.80
N ALA A 16 -24.06 1.75 -3.10
CA ALA A 16 -23.01 1.23 -3.97
C ALA A 16 -21.85 2.22 -4.19
N CYS A 17 -22.14 3.53 -4.14
CA CYS A 17 -21.13 4.58 -4.26
C CYS A 17 -20.25 4.73 -3.00
N MET A 18 -20.69 4.19 -1.85
CA MET A 18 -19.91 4.23 -0.60
C MET A 18 -18.86 3.11 -0.48
N THR A 19 -18.60 2.35 -1.56
CA THR A 19 -17.53 1.35 -1.55
C THR A 19 -16.18 2.05 -1.37
N THR A 20 -15.44 1.64 -0.35
CA THR A 20 -14.13 2.20 -0.04
C THR A 20 -13.16 1.83 -1.15
N VAL A 21 -12.56 2.85 -1.77
CA VAL A 21 -11.42 2.65 -2.68
C VAL A 21 -10.30 2.01 -1.87
N ALA A 22 -9.92 0.78 -2.20
CA ALA A 22 -8.74 0.15 -1.64
C ALA A 22 -7.53 1.04 -1.96
N ARG A 23 -6.96 1.68 -0.93
CA ARG A 23 -5.76 2.51 -1.11
C ARG A 23 -4.61 1.56 -1.41
N SER A 24 -3.91 1.80 -2.51
CA SER A 24 -2.60 1.16 -2.73
C SER A 24 -1.73 1.45 -1.51
N ALA A 25 -1.44 0.39 -0.75
CA ALA A 25 -0.60 0.47 0.44
C ALA A 25 0.86 0.74 0.06
N GLU A 26 1.54 1.54 0.89
CA GLU A 26 2.99 1.74 0.84
C GLU A 26 3.62 0.89 1.95
N VAL A 27 4.72 0.22 1.64
CA VAL A 27 5.51 -0.60 2.57
C VAL A 27 6.90 0.02 2.68
N THR A 28 7.31 0.36 3.91
CA THR A 28 8.68 0.83 4.17
C THR A 28 9.61 -0.36 4.28
N VAL A 29 10.71 -0.34 3.52
CA VAL A 29 11.72 -1.39 3.50
C VAL A 29 13.10 -0.78 3.73
N VAL A 30 13.75 -1.17 4.82
CA VAL A 30 15.15 -0.82 5.06
C VAL A 30 16.08 -1.82 4.37
N VAL A 31 17.15 -1.32 3.76
CA VAL A 31 18.04 -2.12 2.92
C VAL A 31 19.49 -1.78 3.24
N ALA A 32 20.33 -2.80 3.32
CA ALA A 32 21.77 -2.61 3.41
C ALA A 32 22.30 -1.80 2.22
N SER A 33 23.17 -0.82 2.45
CA SER A 33 23.64 0.09 1.38
C SER A 33 24.27 -0.62 0.18
N ASN A 34 24.92 -1.77 0.38
CA ASN A 34 25.54 -2.57 -0.68
C ASN A 34 24.53 -3.32 -1.58
N PHE A 35 23.24 -3.30 -1.24
CA PHE A 35 22.16 -3.92 -2.03
C PHE A 35 21.28 -2.88 -2.75
N ARG A 36 21.77 -1.65 -2.93
CA ARG A 36 20.97 -0.57 -3.53
C ARG A 36 20.40 -0.93 -4.89
N GLU A 37 21.27 -1.27 -5.85
CA GLU A 37 20.86 -1.60 -7.21
C GLU A 37 19.94 -2.82 -7.29
N PRO A 38 20.28 -3.99 -6.69
CA PRO A 38 19.38 -5.13 -6.68
C PRO A 38 18.01 -4.81 -6.09
N MET A 39 17.95 -4.05 -5.00
CA MET A 39 16.69 -3.84 -4.29
C MET A 39 15.79 -2.81 -4.97
N THR A 40 16.36 -1.86 -5.73
CA THR A 40 15.57 -0.99 -6.61
C THR A 40 14.84 -1.78 -7.69
N LEU A 41 15.47 -2.80 -8.28
CA LEU A 41 14.81 -3.67 -9.26
C LEU A 41 13.67 -4.46 -8.62
N VAL A 42 13.90 -5.05 -7.45
CA VAL A 42 12.87 -5.79 -6.71
C VAL A 42 11.68 -4.90 -6.35
N ALA A 43 11.92 -3.62 -5.98
CA ALA A 43 10.84 -2.69 -5.66
C ALA A 43 9.97 -2.34 -6.88
N ALA A 44 10.57 -2.24 -8.07
CA ALA A 44 9.83 -2.04 -9.32
C ALA A 44 8.95 -3.26 -9.63
N ASP A 45 9.52 -4.46 -9.59
CA ASP A 45 8.81 -5.73 -9.80
C ASP A 45 7.68 -5.93 -8.77
N PHE A 46 7.92 -5.58 -7.51
CA PHE A 46 6.92 -5.63 -6.45
C PHE A 46 5.74 -4.71 -6.76
N THR A 47 6.03 -3.48 -7.20
CA THR A 47 5.00 -2.50 -7.56
C THR A 47 4.17 -2.98 -8.74
N GLU A 48 4.80 -3.53 -9.78
CA GLU A 48 4.11 -4.09 -10.94
C GLU A 48 3.19 -5.26 -10.55
N LYS A 49 3.68 -6.20 -9.72
CA LYS A 49 2.95 -7.43 -9.37
C LYS A 49 1.83 -7.22 -8.37
N THR A 50 1.96 -6.24 -7.47
CA THR A 50 1.04 -6.08 -6.34
C THR A 50 0.23 -4.79 -6.39
N GLY A 51 0.65 -3.81 -7.18
CA GLY A 51 0.12 -2.45 -7.13
C GLY A 51 0.48 -1.69 -5.87
N HIS A 52 1.29 -2.25 -4.95
CA HIS A 52 1.77 -1.61 -3.73
C HIS A 52 3.16 -0.99 -3.92
N GLN A 53 3.44 0.12 -3.26
CA GLN A 53 4.74 0.78 -3.36
C GLN A 53 5.69 0.30 -2.26
N ALA A 54 6.92 -0.05 -2.63
CA ALA A 54 7.99 -0.33 -1.67
C ALA A 54 8.89 0.91 -1.53
N LYS A 55 8.83 1.59 -0.38
CA LYS A 55 9.68 2.74 -0.05
C LYS A 55 10.99 2.26 0.54
N LEU A 56 12.07 2.40 -0.23
CA LEU A 56 13.39 1.92 0.14
C LEU A 56 14.18 2.96 0.94
N ILE A 57 14.77 2.54 2.07
CA ILE A 57 15.68 3.33 2.89
C ILE A 57 17.01 2.59 2.99
N PHE A 58 18.10 3.22 2.56
CA PHE A 58 19.42 2.59 2.50
C PHE A 58 20.34 3.04 3.64
N GLY A 59 21.11 2.11 4.19
CA GLY A 59 22.00 2.37 5.32
C GLY A 59 22.73 1.13 5.84
N SER A 60 23.35 1.26 7.01
CA SER A 60 24.03 0.15 7.67
C SER A 60 23.02 -0.82 8.29
N SER A 61 23.11 -2.10 7.92
CA SER A 61 22.25 -3.14 8.48
C SER A 61 22.32 -3.22 10.01
N GLY A 62 23.51 -3.03 10.60
CA GLY A 62 23.66 -3.04 12.06
C GLY A 62 22.91 -1.89 12.74
N LYS A 63 22.94 -0.69 12.15
CA LYS A 63 22.19 0.46 12.67
C LYS A 63 20.69 0.25 12.52
N PHE A 64 20.23 -0.21 11.36
CA PHE A 64 18.81 -0.50 11.15
C PHE A 64 18.31 -1.62 12.06
N PHE A 65 19.11 -2.69 12.24
CA PHE A 65 18.77 -3.77 13.14
C PHE A 65 18.58 -3.26 14.57
N ALA A 66 19.52 -2.45 15.07
CA ALA A 66 19.42 -1.87 16.41
C ALA A 66 18.19 -0.95 16.56
N GLN A 67 17.92 -0.12 15.55
CA GLN A 67 16.76 0.77 15.53
C GLN A 67 15.43 -0.01 15.55
N ILE A 68 15.26 -0.96 14.63
CA ILE A 68 14.04 -1.77 14.52
C ILE A 68 13.82 -2.62 15.76
N SER A 69 14.89 -3.22 16.29
CA SER A 69 14.80 -4.03 17.53
C SER A 69 14.39 -3.20 18.74
N HIS A 70 14.64 -1.88 18.74
CA HIS A 70 14.25 -0.96 19.79
C HIS A 70 12.94 -0.20 19.48
N GLY A 71 12.19 -0.60 18.44
CA GLY A 71 10.85 -0.06 18.15
C GLY A 71 10.84 1.22 17.30
N ALA A 72 11.92 1.51 16.57
CA ALA A 72 11.92 2.52 15.52
C ALA A 72 11.09 2.09 14.29
#